data_AF-A0A9W8QAW6-F1
#
_entry.id   AF-A0A9W8QAW6-F1
#
_cell.length_a   1.000
_cell.length_b   1.000
_cell.length_c   1.000
_cell.angle_alpha   90.00
_cell.angle_beta   90.00
_cell.angle_gamma   90.00
#
_symmetry.space_group_name_H-M   'P 1'
#
loop_
_entity.id
_entity.type
_entity.pdbx_description
1 polymer ?
#
loop_
_entity_poly.entity_id
_entity_poly.type
_entity_poly.pdbx_seq_one_letter_code
_entity_poly.pdbx_strand_id
1 'polypeptide(L)'
;MPAEDSLPAIFLICRFSNLIRTLEALKPLRDLADEERMRQHRAGQSWSGGQQTERFLKRFIEVFREHSFNLISISKNAGGGSTSMTGSSADNLGSIPPILSAFPVHLVGMLLETLRIYLPVVKDQASRESILTQVLYCAGSLGRLGADFGMLLPSIGVTEWPDLVKRHRLLAGRLESVIADYKVPSKGVPA
;
A
#
# COMPACT_ATOMS: atom_id res chain seq x y z
N MET A 1 -16.41 18.30 24.39
CA MET A 1 -16.54 17.31 23.30
C MET A 1 -17.51 16.25 23.79
N PRO A 2 -18.67 16.07 23.14
CA PRO A 2 -19.57 14.95 23.44
C PRO A 2 -18.79 13.63 23.28
N ALA A 3 -19.05 12.64 24.15
CA ALA A 3 -18.32 11.38 24.14
C ALA A 3 -18.45 10.62 22.80
N GLU A 4 -19.53 10.85 22.06
CA GLU A 4 -19.85 10.18 20.80
C GLU A 4 -18.91 10.60 19.65
N ASP A 5 -18.42 11.85 19.67
CA ASP A 5 -17.46 12.36 18.66
C ASP A 5 -16.04 11.79 18.86
N SER A 6 -15.76 11.18 20.02
CA SER A 6 -14.45 10.61 20.34
C SER A 6 -14.31 9.13 19.97
N LEU A 7 -15.42 8.41 19.78
CA LEU A 7 -15.44 6.98 19.47
C LEU A 7 -14.68 6.63 18.18
N PRO A 8 -14.83 7.37 17.05
CA PRO A 8 -14.09 7.06 15.84
C PRO A 8 -12.57 7.23 16.00
N ALA A 9 -12.15 8.24 16.77
CA ALA A 9 -10.74 8.47 17.06
C ALA A 9 -10.16 7.36 17.95
N ILE A 10 -10.88 6.93 18.99
CA ILE A 10 -10.50 5.80 19.85
C ILE A 10 -10.38 4.52 19.02
N PHE A 11 -11.36 4.24 18.14
CA PHE A 11 -11.32 3.08 17.28
C PHE A 11 -10.11 3.10 16.33
N LEU A 12 -9.81 4.26 15.75
CA LEU A 12 -8.65 4.43 14.87
C LEU A 12 -7.34 4.17 15.63
N ILE A 13 -7.18 4.73 16.83
CA ILE A 13 -6.01 4.51 17.69
C ILE A 13 -5.86 3.03 18.06
N CYS A 14 -6.94 2.36 18.46
CA CYS A 14 -6.93 0.94 18.78
C CYS A 14 -6.54 0.08 17.57
N ARG A 15 -7.10 0.36 16.40
CA ARG A 15 -6.77 -0.34 15.14
C ARG A 15 -5.33 -0.09 14.71
N PHE A 16 -4.84 1.14 14.86
CA PHE A 16 -3.46 1.47 14.56
C PHE A 16 -2.51 0.76 15.51
N SER A 17 -2.81 0.74 16.81
CA SER A 17 -2.05 -0.01 17.81
C SER A 17 -1.99 -1.50 17.48
N ASN A 18 -3.07 -2.07 16.96
CA ASN A 18 -3.08 -3.46 16.49
C ASN A 18 -2.16 -3.64 15.26
N LEU A 19 -2.20 -2.75 14.27
CA LEU A 19 -1.26 -2.79 13.15
C LEU A 19 0.20 -2.75 13.66
N ILE A 20 0.52 -1.82 14.55
CA ILE A 20 1.87 -1.68 15.11
C ILE A 20 2.30 -2.97 15.82
N ARG A 21 1.46 -3.55 16.68
CA ARG A 21 1.75 -4.83 17.34
C ARG A 21 1.99 -5.96 16.34
N THR A 22 1.19 -6.05 15.28
CA THR A 22 1.38 -7.08 14.24
C THR A 22 2.69 -6.85 13.47
N LEU A 23 3.07 -5.59 13.20
CA LEU A 23 4.35 -5.26 12.58
C LEU A 23 5.55 -5.51 13.52
N GLU A 24 5.40 -5.26 14.82
CA GLU A 24 6.41 -5.56 15.85
C GLU A 24 6.64 -7.07 15.99
N ALA A 25 5.61 -7.90 15.78
CA ALA A 25 5.78 -9.34 15.71
C ALA A 25 6.70 -9.80 14.55
N LEU A 26 6.94 -8.94 13.55
CA LEU A 26 7.91 -9.18 12.49
C LEU A 26 9.35 -8.86 12.91
N LYS A 27 9.59 -8.44 14.17
CA LYS A 27 10.91 -8.10 14.69
C LYS A 27 11.99 -9.16 14.37
N PRO A 28 11.76 -10.48 14.53
CA PRO A 28 12.78 -11.46 14.18
C PRO A 28 13.19 -11.41 12.70
N LEU A 29 12.24 -11.20 11.79
CA LEU A 29 12.54 -11.04 10.36
C LEU A 29 13.24 -9.70 10.07
N ARG A 30 12.86 -8.65 10.79
CA ARG A 30 13.49 -7.33 10.69
C ARG A 30 14.95 -7.39 11.13
N ASP A 31 15.23 -8.03 12.26
CA ASP A 31 16.59 -8.15 12.79
C ASP A 31 17.49 -8.90 11.79
N LEU A 32 17.00 -9.97 11.15
CA LEU A 32 17.72 -10.67 10.06
C LEU A 32 17.94 -9.79 8.83
N ALA A 33 16.95 -8.98 8.45
CA ALA A 33 17.07 -8.03 7.34
C ALA A 33 18.09 -6.92 7.66
N ASP A 34 18.12 -6.44 8.90
CA ASP A 34 19.10 -5.46 9.38
C ASP A 34 20.52 -6.03 9.35
N GLU A 35 20.71 -7.28 9.76
CA GLU A 35 21.99 -7.98 9.64
C GLU A 35 22.45 -8.13 8.19
N GLU A 36 21.55 -8.48 7.26
CA GLU A 36 21.86 -8.54 5.83
C GLU A 36 22.26 -7.16 5.29
N ARG A 37 21.53 -6.10 5.68
CA ARG A 37 21.83 -4.72 5.30
C ARG A 37 23.19 -4.26 5.82
N MET A 38 23.53 -4.56 7.08
CA MET A 38 24.85 -4.24 7.64
C MET A 38 25.97 -4.99 6.93
N ARG A 39 25.73 -6.25 6.55
CA ARG A 39 26.68 -7.06 5.78
C ARG A 39 26.86 -6.55 4.35
N GLN A 40 25.81 -6.04 3.71
CA GLN A 40 25.90 -5.43 2.38
C GLN A 40 26.94 -4.30 2.31
N HIS A 41 27.02 -3.47 3.36
CA HIS A 41 28.03 -2.39 3.41
C HIS A 41 29.47 -2.91 3.56
N ARG A 42 29.66 -4.15 4.01
CA ARG A 42 30.96 -4.78 4.25
C ARG A 42 31.36 -5.78 3.16
N ALA A 43 30.39 -6.34 2.44
CA ALA A 43 30.60 -7.34 1.42
C ALA A 43 30.82 -6.71 0.03
N GLY A 44 31.80 -7.23 -0.73
CA GLY A 44 32.02 -6.87 -2.13
C GLY A 44 30.90 -7.37 -3.06
N GLN A 45 31.00 -7.05 -4.36
CA GLN A 45 29.96 -7.23 -5.39
C GLN A 45 29.42 -8.67 -5.58
N SER A 46 30.01 -9.71 -4.98
CA SER A 46 29.66 -11.13 -5.17
C SER A 46 28.66 -11.70 -4.14
N TRP A 47 28.00 -10.87 -3.33
CA TRP A 47 27.08 -11.33 -2.28
C TRP A 47 25.67 -11.61 -2.83
N SER A 48 25.21 -12.87 -2.78
CA SER A 48 23.88 -13.33 -3.19
C SER A 48 22.78 -13.13 -2.12
N GLY A 49 22.82 -12.00 -1.44
CA GLY A 49 21.95 -11.70 -0.29
C GLY A 49 20.62 -11.08 -0.59
N GLY A 50 19.88 -10.87 0.50
CA GLY A 50 18.60 -10.19 0.49
C GLY A 50 17.43 -11.15 0.61
N GLN A 51 17.66 -12.44 0.83
CA GLN A 51 16.57 -13.42 1.00
C GLN A 51 15.81 -13.19 2.30
N GLN A 52 16.50 -12.84 3.39
CA GLN A 52 15.81 -12.52 4.65
C GLN A 52 15.10 -11.18 4.54
N THR A 53 15.74 -10.22 3.88
CA THR A 53 15.15 -8.91 3.59
C THR A 53 13.92 -9.01 2.69
N GLU A 54 13.93 -9.89 1.70
CA GLU A 54 12.77 -10.22 0.87
C GLU A 54 11.64 -10.79 1.72
N ARG A 55 11.92 -11.79 2.56
CA ARG A 55 10.91 -12.40 3.46
C ARG A 55 10.29 -11.36 4.39
N PHE A 56 11.12 -10.50 4.98
CA PHE A 56 10.66 -9.39 5.79
C PHE A 56 9.75 -8.44 5.01
N LEU A 57 10.18 -7.96 3.84
CA LEU A 57 9.41 -7.03 3.01
C LEU A 57 8.07 -7.61 2.57
N LYS A 58 8.05 -8.85 2.07
CA LYS A 58 6.81 -9.54 1.66
C LYS A 58 5.83 -9.63 2.82
N ARG A 59 6.31 -10.04 4.01
CA ARG A 59 5.44 -10.16 5.18
C ARG A 59 4.98 -8.80 5.72
N PHE A 60 5.86 -7.79 5.69
CA PHE A 60 5.53 -6.42 6.07
C PHE A 60 4.42 -5.87 5.17
N ILE A 61 4.55 -5.97 3.84
CA ILE A 61 3.58 -5.47 2.87
C ILE A 61 2.23 -6.17 3.03
N GLU A 62 2.25 -7.49 3.24
CA GLU A 62 1.04 -8.28 3.48
C GLU A 62 0.27 -7.78 4.71
N VAL A 63 0.94 -7.71 5.87
CA VAL A 63 0.34 -7.21 7.13
C VAL A 63 -0.12 -5.76 6.99
N PHE A 64 0.72 -4.91 6.40
CA PHE A 64 0.42 -3.50 6.20
C PHE A 64 -0.82 -3.32 5.34
N ARG A 65 -0.90 -4.03 4.20
CA ARG A 65 -2.04 -3.97 3.28
C ARG A 65 -3.34 -4.42 3.93
N GLU A 66 -3.30 -5.50 4.71
CA GLU A 66 -4.46 -6.08 5.40
C GLU A 66 -5.11 -5.07 6.36
N HIS A 67 -4.31 -4.32 7.12
CA HIS A 67 -4.84 -3.37 8.10
C HIS A 67 -5.09 -1.97 7.52
N SER A 68 -4.27 -1.50 6.58
CA SER A 68 -4.28 -0.11 6.11
C SER A 68 -5.56 0.30 5.39
N PHE A 69 -6.20 -0.62 4.65
CA PHE A 69 -7.45 -0.30 3.95
C PHE A 69 -8.56 0.11 4.93
N ASN A 70 -8.80 -0.70 5.96
CA ASN A 70 -9.82 -0.42 6.97
C ASN A 70 -9.51 0.87 7.74
N LEU A 71 -8.25 1.02 8.13
CA LEU A 71 -7.73 2.18 8.84
C LEU A 71 -7.97 3.49 8.08
N ILE A 72 -7.62 3.55 6.79
CA ILE A 72 -7.85 4.72 5.94
C ILE A 72 -9.35 4.97 5.75
N SER A 73 -10.13 3.91 5.52
CA SER A 73 -11.59 4.00 5.36
C SER A 73 -12.27 4.66 6.57
N ILE A 74 -11.91 4.22 7.77
CA ILE A 74 -12.46 4.76 9.02
C ILE A 74 -12.00 6.20 9.26
N SER A 75 -10.72 6.51 9.01
CA SER A 75 -10.22 7.88 9.17
C SER A 75 -10.98 8.89 8.29
N LYS A 76 -11.41 8.47 7.08
CA LYS A 76 -12.23 9.29 6.18
C LYS A 76 -13.66 9.45 6.68
N ASN A 77 -14.28 8.35 7.11
CA ASN A 77 -15.67 8.37 7.59
C ASN A 77 -15.81 9.16 8.91
N ALA A 78 -14.77 9.13 9.75
CA ALA A 78 -14.70 9.89 11.00
C ALA A 78 -14.57 11.41 10.79
N GLY A 79 -13.99 11.86 9.67
CA GLY A 79 -13.81 13.27 9.34
C GLY A 79 -14.98 13.91 8.59
N GLY A 80 -16.05 13.17 8.28
CA GLY A 80 -17.09 13.70 7.41
C GLY A 80 -18.22 12.72 7.18
N GLY A 81 -18.92 12.37 8.26
CA GLY A 81 -20.24 11.74 8.15
C GLY A 81 -21.28 12.75 7.65
N SER A 82 -21.22 13.14 6.38
CA SER A 82 -22.40 13.67 5.70
C SER A 82 -22.31 13.38 4.20
N THR A 83 -23.01 12.33 3.79
CA THR A 83 -23.64 12.32 2.47
C THR A 83 -24.59 13.50 2.44
N SER A 84 -24.13 14.68 2.00
CA SER A 84 -25.00 15.83 1.77
C SER A 84 -25.82 15.59 0.49
N MET A 85 -26.89 14.80 0.64
CA MET A 85 -28.16 15.17 0.04
C MET A 85 -28.73 16.31 0.89
N THR A 86 -29.25 17.33 0.19
CA THR A 86 -29.90 18.57 0.69
C THR A 86 -28.95 19.75 0.93
N GLY A 87 -29.22 20.83 0.18
CA GLY A 87 -28.55 22.10 0.33
C GLY A 87 -29.04 22.89 1.53
N SER A 88 -28.47 24.10 1.66
CA SER A 88 -28.74 25.19 2.62
C SER A 88 -27.62 25.38 3.65
N SER A 89 -26.82 26.43 3.39
CA SER A 89 -26.37 27.46 4.32
C SER A 89 -25.55 27.09 5.57
N ALA A 90 -24.38 27.75 5.63
CA ALA A 90 -23.62 28.18 6.80
C ALA A 90 -22.76 27.12 7.55
N ASP A 91 -21.46 27.19 7.25
CA ASP A 91 -20.34 27.12 8.20
C ASP A 91 -20.63 26.49 9.56
N ASN A 92 -20.50 25.16 9.62
CA ASN A 92 -20.19 24.40 10.82
C ASN A 92 -19.50 23.09 10.41
N LEU A 93 -18.46 23.18 9.59
CA LEU A 93 -17.46 22.11 9.50
C LEU A 93 -16.74 22.07 10.85
N GLY A 94 -17.25 21.27 11.79
CA GLY A 94 -16.48 20.85 12.95
C GLY A 94 -15.13 20.35 12.42
N SER A 95 -14.06 21.07 12.75
CA SER A 95 -12.74 20.84 12.17
C SER A 95 -12.38 19.37 12.33
N ILE A 96 -12.20 18.65 11.22
CA ILE A 96 -11.60 17.33 11.22
C ILE A 96 -10.35 17.43 12.12
N PRO A 97 -10.25 16.65 13.20
CA PRO A 97 -9.03 16.63 13.99
C PRO A 97 -7.87 16.42 13.02
N PRO A 98 -6.84 17.30 12.97
CA PRO A 98 -5.77 17.25 11.98
C PRO A 98 -5.09 15.87 11.88
N ILE A 99 -5.19 15.09 12.96
CA ILE A 99 -4.74 13.71 13.09
C ILE A 99 -5.45 12.74 12.14
N LEU A 100 -6.75 12.92 11.85
CA LEU A 100 -7.52 12.02 10.98
C LEU A 100 -7.20 12.28 9.50
N SER A 101 -7.06 13.54 9.10
CA SER A 101 -6.72 13.93 7.73
C SER A 101 -5.29 13.56 7.34
N ALA A 102 -4.35 13.59 8.30
CA ALA A 102 -2.95 13.22 8.05
C ALA A 102 -2.71 11.70 8.06
N PHE A 103 -3.68 10.91 8.51
CA PHE A 103 -3.48 9.49 8.78
C PHE A 103 -3.13 8.65 7.54
N PRO A 104 -3.77 8.82 6.36
CA PRO A 104 -3.36 8.12 5.15
C PRO A 104 -1.92 8.44 4.73
N VAL A 105 -1.50 9.71 4.87
CA VAL A 105 -0.14 10.15 4.59
C VAL A 105 0.86 9.49 5.54
N HIS A 106 0.53 9.41 6.83
CA HIS A 106 1.38 8.73 7.82
C HIS A 106 1.58 7.25 7.49
N LEU A 107 0.51 6.51 7.18
CA LEU A 107 0.59 5.09 6.80
C LEU A 107 1.44 4.90 5.54
N VAL A 108 1.19 5.70 4.50
CA VAL A 108 1.99 5.66 3.27
C VAL A 108 3.46 5.95 3.58
N GLY A 109 3.76 6.93 4.43
CA GLY A 109 5.11 7.25 4.87
C GLY A 109 5.82 6.07 5.52
N MET A 110 5.14 5.32 6.40
CA MET A 110 5.70 4.11 7.01
C MET A 110 6.10 3.04 5.98
N LEU A 111 5.26 2.81 4.97
CA LEU A 111 5.54 1.85 3.90
C LEU A 111 6.70 2.33 3.02
N LEU A 112 6.68 3.61 2.60
CA LEU A 112 7.72 4.19 1.76
C LEU A 112 9.08 4.16 2.44
N GLU A 113 9.17 4.52 3.72
CA GLU A 113 10.44 4.45 4.46
C GLU A 113 10.93 3.01 4.60
N THR A 114 10.04 2.06 4.87
CA THR A 114 10.39 0.64 4.91
C THR A 114 10.95 0.15 3.58
N LEU A 115 10.31 0.51 2.45
CA LEU A 115 10.81 0.18 1.12
C LEU A 115 12.16 0.85 0.83
N ARG A 116 12.31 2.13 1.17
CA ARG A 116 13.55 2.89 0.99
C ARG A 116 14.73 2.27 1.74
N ILE A 117 14.48 1.75 2.94
CA ILE A 117 15.49 1.12 3.78
C ILE A 117 15.85 -0.28 3.24
N TYR A 118 14.86 -1.12 2.95
CA TYR A 118 15.12 -2.56 2.78
C TYR A 118 15.16 -3.02 1.32
N LEU A 119 14.42 -2.39 0.41
CA LEU A 119 14.36 -2.83 -0.99
C LEU A 119 15.73 -2.81 -1.71
N PRO A 120 16.64 -1.84 -1.46
CA PRO A 120 17.97 -1.84 -2.10
C PRO A 120 18.85 -3.05 -1.75
N VAL A 121 18.56 -3.74 -0.64
CA VAL A 121 19.29 -4.93 -0.18
C VAL A 121 18.94 -6.15 -1.04
N VAL A 122 17.71 -6.21 -1.57
CA VAL A 122 17.25 -7.31 -2.43
C VAL A 122 17.87 -7.15 -3.83
N LYS A 123 18.79 -8.04 -4.20
CA LYS A 123 19.50 -8.01 -5.49
C LYS A 123 18.88 -8.88 -6.57
N ASP A 124 18.22 -9.97 -6.18
CA ASP A 124 17.56 -10.84 -7.14
C ASP A 124 16.39 -10.14 -7.83
N GLN A 125 16.42 -10.12 -9.17
CA GLN A 125 15.46 -9.38 -9.97
C GLN A 125 14.05 -9.96 -9.85
N ALA A 126 13.89 -11.28 -9.80
CA ALA A 126 12.59 -11.92 -9.68
C ALA A 126 11.94 -11.62 -8.32
N SER A 127 12.73 -11.66 -7.24
CA SER A 127 12.30 -11.25 -5.90
C SER A 127 11.89 -9.78 -5.86
N ARG A 128 12.66 -8.87 -6.47
CA ARG A 128 12.29 -7.44 -6.58
C ARG A 128 10.98 -7.25 -7.33
N GLU A 129 10.81 -7.87 -8.50
CA GLU A 129 9.58 -7.79 -9.28
C GLU A 129 8.37 -8.33 -8.50
N SER A 130 8.55 -9.42 -7.75
CA SER A 130 7.53 -9.99 -6.87
C SER A 130 7.11 -9.00 -5.77
N ILE A 131 8.08 -8.38 -5.09
CA ILE A 131 7.82 -7.35 -4.06
C ILE A 131 7.07 -6.16 -4.68
N LEU A 132 7.56 -5.64 -5.80
CA LEU A 132 6.96 -4.46 -6.45
C LEU A 132 5.56 -4.74 -7.00
N THR A 133 5.28 -5.98 -7.43
CA THR A 133 3.92 -6.39 -7.77
C THR A 133 3.00 -6.37 -6.54
N GLN A 134 3.49 -6.80 -5.37
CA GLN A 134 2.72 -6.68 -4.12
C GLN A 134 2.49 -5.20 -3.74
N VAL A 135 3.50 -4.35 -3.92
CA VAL A 135 3.37 -2.89 -3.71
C VAL A 135 2.35 -2.29 -4.67
N LEU A 136 2.33 -2.70 -5.94
CA LEU A 136 1.32 -2.28 -6.93
C LEU A 136 -0.10 -2.63 -6.49
N TYR A 137 -0.33 -3.84 -5.99
CA TYR A 137 -1.65 -4.23 -5.49
C TYR A 137 -2.00 -3.53 -4.17
N CYS A 138 -1.01 -3.19 -3.34
CA CYS A 138 -1.21 -2.35 -2.16
C CYS A 138 -1.63 -0.93 -2.56
N ALA A 139 -0.86 -0.28 -3.44
CA ALA A 139 -1.14 1.05 -3.97
C ALA A 139 -2.51 1.12 -4.64
N GLY A 140 -2.87 0.15 -5.48
CA GLY A 140 -4.20 0.07 -6.08
C GLY A 140 -5.33 -0.08 -5.05
N SER A 141 -5.13 -0.89 -4.00
CA SER A 141 -6.13 -1.07 -2.95
C SER A 141 -6.38 0.23 -2.15
N LEU A 142 -5.31 0.92 -1.74
CA LEU A 142 -5.39 2.18 -0.99
C LEU A 142 -5.78 3.36 -1.88
N GLY A 143 -5.42 3.33 -3.16
CA GLY A 143 -5.78 4.35 -4.16
C GLY A 143 -7.29 4.49 -4.36
N ARG A 144 -8.06 3.40 -4.21
CA ARG A 144 -9.54 3.46 -4.17
C ARG A 144 -10.08 4.30 -3.02
N LEU A 145 -9.29 4.53 -1.98
CA LEU A 145 -9.62 5.40 -0.85
C LEU A 145 -9.00 6.80 -1.00
N GLY A 146 -8.35 7.11 -2.13
CA GLY A 146 -7.67 8.39 -2.36
C GLY A 146 -6.25 8.46 -1.79
N ALA A 147 -5.67 7.33 -1.39
CA ALA A 147 -4.32 7.24 -0.82
C ALA A 147 -3.37 6.50 -1.77
N ASP A 148 -3.37 6.88 -3.05
CA ASP A 148 -2.41 6.35 -4.03
C ASP A 148 -1.03 6.97 -3.78
N PHE A 149 -0.02 6.12 -3.75
CA PHE A 149 1.38 6.49 -3.51
C PHE A 149 2.31 5.96 -4.61
N GLY A 150 1.79 5.36 -5.69
CA GLY A 150 2.60 4.81 -6.76
C GLY A 150 3.55 5.84 -7.39
N MET A 151 3.11 7.10 -7.48
CA MET A 151 3.94 8.20 -8.00
C MET A 151 5.12 8.58 -7.09
N LEU A 152 5.10 8.17 -5.82
CA LEU A 152 6.16 8.46 -4.86
C LEU A 152 7.30 7.43 -4.92
N LEU A 153 7.07 6.23 -5.47
CA LEU A 153 8.07 5.16 -5.49
C LEU A 153 9.36 5.51 -6.27
N PRO A 154 9.31 6.19 -7.43
CA PRO A 154 10.53 6.65 -8.08
C PRO A 154 11.34 7.62 -7.22
N SER A 155 10.68 8.48 -6.42
CA SER A 155 11.35 9.49 -5.58
C SER A 155 12.15 8.88 -4.43
N ILE A 156 11.82 7.66 -4.00
CA ILE A 156 12.56 6.92 -2.96
C ILE A 156 13.58 5.92 -3.56
N GLY A 157 13.84 5.99 -4.86
CA GLY A 157 14.85 5.18 -5.54
C GLY A 157 14.35 3.87 -6.16
N VAL A 158 13.03 3.67 -6.30
CA VAL A 158 12.46 2.53 -7.04
C VAL A 158 12.32 2.89 -8.51
N THR A 159 13.45 2.89 -9.22
CA THR A 159 13.52 3.36 -10.62
C THR A 159 12.81 2.42 -11.60
N GLU A 160 12.69 1.13 -11.28
CA GLU A 160 12.04 0.12 -12.12
C GLU A 160 10.50 0.16 -12.05
N TRP A 161 9.94 1.01 -11.19
CA TRP A 161 8.49 1.11 -10.98
C TRP A 161 7.70 1.47 -12.25
N PRO A 162 8.07 2.50 -13.06
CA PRO A 162 7.30 2.88 -14.24
C PRO A 162 7.18 1.74 -15.26
N ASP A 163 8.27 1.01 -15.48
CA ASP A 163 8.30 -0.13 -16.40
C ASP A 163 7.44 -1.28 -15.90
N LEU A 164 7.45 -1.55 -14.59
CA LEU A 164 6.59 -2.56 -13.97
C LEU A 164 5.11 -2.20 -14.15
N VAL A 165 4.72 -0.96 -13.86
CA VAL A 165 3.33 -0.49 -14.03
C VAL A 165 2.90 -0.56 -15.49
N LYS A 166 3.77 -0.17 -16.43
CA LYS A 166 3.51 -0.26 -17.87
C LYS A 166 3.28 -1.71 -18.30
N ARG A 167 4.12 -2.64 -17.85
CA ARG A 167 3.96 -4.09 -18.13
C ARG A 167 2.61 -4.61 -17.60
N HIS A 168 2.28 -4.34 -16.34
CA HIS A 168 1.01 -4.79 -15.75
C HIS A 168 -0.22 -4.19 -16.43
N ARG A 169 -0.16 -2.92 -16.84
CA ARG A 169 -1.24 -2.26 -17.60
C ARG A 169 -1.48 -2.94 -18.96
N LEU A 170 -0.41 -3.30 -19.68
CA LEU A 170 -0.51 -4.01 -20.95
C LEU A 170 -1.07 -5.42 -20.77
N LEU A 171 -0.68 -6.13 -19.72
CA LEU A 171 -1.21 -7.46 -19.41
C LEU A 171 -2.71 -7.41 -19.08
N ALA A 172 -3.15 -6.41 -18.30
CA ALA A 172 -4.57 -6.19 -18.02
C ALA A 172 -5.38 -5.89 -19.30
N GLY A 173 -4.89 -5.01 -20.17
CA GLY A 173 -5.56 -4.70 -21.44
C GLY A 173 -5.64 -5.89 -22.40
N ARG A 174 -4.62 -6.76 -22.43
CA ARG A 174 -4.68 -8.01 -23.20
C ARG A 174 -5.75 -8.97 -22.67
N LEU A 175 -5.85 -9.10 -21.35
CA LEU A 175 -6.88 -9.93 -20.73
C LEU A 175 -8.29 -9.43 -21.07
N GLU A 176 -8.50 -8.11 -21.03
CA GLU A 176 -9.77 -7.49 -21.42
C GLU A 176 -10.13 -7.75 -22.88
N SER A 177 -9.16 -7.70 -23.80
CA SER A 177 -9.36 -8.06 -25.22
C SER A 177 -9.81 -9.51 -25.38
N VAL A 178 -9.13 -10.45 -24.71
CA VAL A 178 -9.47 -11.89 -24.79
C VAL A 178 -10.87 -12.16 -24.23
N ILE A 179 -11.25 -11.49 -23.13
CA ILE A 179 -12.61 -11.60 -22.57
C ILE A 179 -13.65 -11.00 -23.51
N ALA A 180 -13.34 -9.88 -24.16
CA ALA A 180 -14.24 -9.23 -25.13
C ALA A 180 -14.48 -10.13 -26.35
N ASP A 181 -13.43 -10.74 -26.90
CA ASP A 181 -13.52 -11.69 -28.02
C ASP A 181 -14.39 -12.90 -27.68
N TYR A 182 -14.35 -13.37 -26.43
CA TYR A 182 -15.21 -14.47 -25.95
C TYR A 182 -16.68 -14.07 -25.79
N LYS A 183 -16.97 -12.77 -25.63
CA LYS A 183 -18.32 -12.25 -25.39
C LYS A 183 -19.08 -11.90 -26.68
N VAL A 184 -18.40 -11.90 -27.83
CA VAL A 184 -19.06 -11.73 -29.14
C VAL A 184 -19.69 -13.08 -29.54
N PRO A 185 -21.03 -13.22 -29.56
CA PRO A 185 -21.65 -14.44 -30.05
C PRO A 185 -21.36 -14.58 -31.54
N SER A 186 -20.96 -15.77 -31.98
CA SER A 186 -20.90 -16.07 -33.41
C SER A 186 -22.30 -15.87 -34.00
N LYS A 187 -22.51 -14.76 -34.72
CA LYS A 187 -23.71 -14.61 -35.51
C LYS A 187 -23.70 -15.74 -36.54
N GLY A 188 -24.73 -16.58 -36.44
CA GLY A 188 -24.89 -17.80 -37.21
C GLY A 188 -24.71 -17.60 -38.71
N VAL A 189 -24.09 -18.61 -39.31
CA VAL A 189 -23.97 -18.81 -40.75
C VAL A 189 -25.39 -18.84 -41.34
N PRO A 190 -25.73 -18.02 -42.36
CA PRO A 190 -26.99 -18.16 -43.07
C PRO A 190 -26.96 -19.41 -43.96
N ALA A 191 -28.07 -20.15 -43.92
CA ALA A 191 -28.37 -21.31 -44.77
C ALA A 191 -28.63 -20.90 -46.23
#